data_AF-A0A380DQW4-F1
#
_entry.id   AF-A0A380DQW4-F1
#
_cell.length_a   1.000
_cell.length_b   1.000
_cell.length_c   1.000
_cell.angle_alpha   90.00
_cell.angle_beta   90.00
_cell.angle_gamma   90.00
#
_symmetry.space_group_name_H-M   'P 1'
#
loop_
_entity.id
_entity.type
_entity.pdbx_description
1 polymer ?
#
loop_
_entity_poly.entity_id
_entity_poly.type
_entity_poly.pdbx_seq_one_letter_code
_entity_poly.pdbx_strand_id
1 'polypeptide(L)' 'MLGGNVTETHTFELPEDAGERQMFIIDKKRQTPKKYPRKPGTPNKTPLLEK' A
#
# COMPACT_ATOMS: atom_id res chain seq x y z
N MET A 1 -3.82 -8.25 -0.87
CA MET A 1 -3.10 -7.94 -2.14
C MET A 1 -1.65 -8.37 -2.04
N LEU A 2 -1.01 -8.90 -3.09
CA LEU A 2 0.44 -9.23 -3.10
C LEU A 2 0.95 -10.09 -1.92
N GLY A 3 0.07 -10.86 -1.26
CA GLY A 3 0.38 -11.62 -0.05
C GLY A 3 0.21 -10.86 1.28
N GLY A 4 -0.11 -9.57 1.24
CA GLY A 4 -0.44 -8.74 2.41
C GLY A 4 -1.94 -8.56 2.64
N ASN A 5 -2.31 -8.24 3.89
CA ASN A 5 -3.64 -7.85 4.32
C ASN A 5 -3.57 -6.55 5.14
N VAL A 6 -4.46 -5.58 4.88
CA VAL A 6 -4.58 -4.38 5.72
C VAL A 6 -5.23 -4.81 7.03
N THR A 7 -4.55 -4.56 8.14
CA THR A 7 -5.06 -4.94 9.47
C THR A 7 -5.62 -3.74 10.20
N GLU A 8 -4.98 -2.58 10.07
CA GLU A 8 -5.35 -1.36 10.78
C GLU A 8 -5.13 -0.14 9.89
N THR A 9 -5.97 0.88 10.11
CA THR A 9 -5.84 2.21 9.51
C THR A 9 -5.95 3.23 10.62
N HIS A 10 -4.91 4.04 10.80
CA HIS A 10 -4.92 5.15 11.76
C HIS A 10 -5.01 6.47 10.98
N THR A 11 -6.06 7.23 11.24
CA THR A 11 -6.20 8.61 10.75
C THR A 11 -5.84 9.56 11.89
N PHE A 12 -5.01 10.55 11.60
CA PHE A 12 -4.58 11.54 12.58
C PHE A 12 -4.21 12.87 11.90
N GLU A 13 -4.27 13.94 12.67
CA GLU A 13 -3.81 15.26 12.25
C GLU A 13 -2.35 15.45 12.65
N LEU A 14 -1.56 16.04 11.75
CA LEU A 14 -0.20 16.43 12.09
C LEU A 14 -0.22 17.67 12.98
N PRO A 15 0.78 17.81 13.88
CA PRO A 15 0.98 19.04 14.63
C PRO A 15 1.14 20.26 13.71
N GLU A 16 0.96 21.45 14.29
CA GLU A 16 1.18 22.73 13.58
C GLU A 16 0.27 22.92 12.35
N ASP A 17 -0.95 22.37 12.39
CA ASP A 17 -1.92 22.41 11.29
C ASP A 17 -1.35 21.88 9.95
N ALA A 18 -0.37 20.98 10.01
CA ALA A 18 0.29 20.42 8.82
C ALA A 18 -0.56 19.38 8.06
N GLY A 19 -1.84 19.26 8.42
CA GLY A 19 -2.88 18.53 7.72
C GLY A 19 -3.10 17.09 8.17
N GLU A 20 -4.14 16.46 7.61
CA GLU A 20 -4.52 15.09 7.90
C GLU A 20 -3.58 14.07 7.23
N ARG A 21 -3.28 13.00 7.96
CA ARG A 21 -2.52 11.84 7.50
C ARG A 21 -3.22 10.54 7.87
N GLN A 22 -2.90 9.52 7.07
CA GLN A 22 -3.36 8.16 7.30
C GLN A 22 -2.18 7.21 7.27
N MET A 23 -2.09 6.33 8.27
CA MET A 23 -1.14 5.23 8.33
C MET A 23 -1.89 3.92 8.14
N PHE A 24 -1.50 3.17 7.11
CA PHE A 24 -2.03 1.83 6.83
C PHE A 24 -1.04 0.77 7.32
N ILE A 25 -1.48 -0.09 8.22
CA ILE A 25 -0.71 -1.25 8.67
C ILE A 25 -1.08 -2.45 7.81
N ILE A 26 -0.07 -3.04 7.15
CA ILE A 26 -0.25 -4.17 6.23
C ILE A 26 0.61 -5.34 6.68
N ASP A 27 -0.06 -6.38 7.17
CA ASP A 27 0.58 -7.63 7.56
C ASP A 27 0.93 -8.51 6.36
N LYS A 28 2.15 -9.04 6.33
CA LYS A 28 2.58 -10.02 5.33
C LYS A 28 2.12 -11.44 5.70
N LYS A 29 0.88 -11.78 5.36
CA LYS A 29 0.28 -13.10 5.68
C LYS A 29 0.77 -14.26 4.81
N ARG A 30 1.19 -14.00 3.56
CA ARG A 30 1.63 -15.03 2.60
C ARG A 30 2.76 -14.54 1.72
N GLN A 31 3.53 -15.46 1.12
CA GLN A 31 4.56 -15.10 0.15
C GLN A 31 3.97 -14.31 -1.01
N THR A 32 4.70 -13.28 -1.46
CA THR A 32 4.32 -12.52 -2.65
C THR A 32 4.43 -13.41 -3.89
N PRO A 33 3.43 -13.43 -4.80
CA PRO A 33 3.50 -14.26 -6.00
C PRO A 33 4.74 -13.95 -6.84
N LYS A 34 5.39 -14.98 -7.40
CA LYS A 34 6.66 -14.85 -8.16
C LYS A 34 6.60 -13.88 -9.34
N LYS A 35 5.42 -13.57 -9.87
CA LYS A 35 5.20 -12.58 -10.94
C LYS A 35 5.40 -11.12 -10.50
N TYR A 36 5.65 -10.88 -9.21
CA TYR A 36 5.85 -9.55 -8.64
C TYR A 36 7.23 -9.42 -7.96
N PRO A 37 7.86 -8.23 -7.99
CA PRO A 37 7.40 -7.04 -8.70
C PRO A 37 7.40 -7.24 -10.23
N ARG A 38 6.54 -6.50 -10.94
CA ARG A 38 6.55 -6.52 -12.42
C ARG A 38 7.81 -5.81 -12.92
N LYS A 39 8.02 -5.84 -14.24
CA LYS A 39 9.13 -5.12 -14.90
C LYS A 39 9.20 -3.65 -14.42
N PRO A 40 10.40 -3.08 -14.27
CA PRO A 40 10.56 -1.67 -13.91
C PRO A 40 9.69 -0.75 -14.77
N GLY A 41 9.06 0.24 -14.14
CA GLY A 41 8.12 1.15 -14.79
C GLY A 41 6.70 0.60 -14.99
N THR A 42 6.49 -0.71 -15.09
CA THR A 42 5.14 -1.30 -15.18
C THR A 42 4.28 -1.09 -13.92
N PRO A 43 4.83 -1.12 -12.68
CA PRO A 43 4.07 -0.73 -11.49
C PRO A 43 3.43 0.66 -11.58
N ASN A 44 4.16 1.65 -12.12
CA ASN A 44 3.68 3.03 -12.26
C ASN A 44 2.77 3.20 -13.48
N LYS A 45 3.10 2.56 -14.62
CA LYS A 45 2.35 2.72 -15.89
C LYS A 45 0.99 2.03 -15.90
N THR A 46 0.85 0.90 -15.20
CA THR A 46 -0.40 0.13 -15.17
C THR A 46 -0.65 -0.43 -13.78
N PRO A 47 -1.00 0.38 -12.76
CA PRO A 47 -1.27 -0.07 -11.40
C PRO A 47 -2.18 -1.31 -11.31
N LEU A 48 -2.07 -2.08 -10.23
CA LEU A 48 -2.77 -3.36 -10.09
C LEU A 48 -4.30 -3.25 -9.95
N LEU A 49 -4.77 -2.07 -9.58
CA LEU A 49 -6.17 -1.73 -9.37
C LEU A 49 -6.43 -0.38 -10.05
N GLU A 50 -6.35 -0.33 -11.38
CA GLU A 50 -7.02 0.75 -12.10
C GLU A 50 -8.51 0.41 -12.18
N LYS A 51 -9.36 1.41 -11.91
CA LYS A 51 -10.75 1.40 -12.39
C LYS A 51 -10.75 1.84 -13.85
#